data_AF-A0A7V9PYH7-F1
#
_entry.id   AF-A0A7V9PYH7-F1
#
_cell.length_a   1.000
_cell.length_b   1.000
_cell.length_c   1.000
_cell.angle_alpha   90.00
_cell.angle_beta   90.00
_cell.angle_gamma   90.00
#
_symmetry.space_group_name_H-M   'P 1'
#
loop_
_entity.id
_entity.type
_entity.pdbx_description
1 polymer ?
#
loop_
_entity_poly.entity_id
_entity_poly.type
_entity_poly.pdbx_seq_one_letter_code
_entity_poly.pdbx_strand_id
1 'polypeptide(L)'
;MALERLRATESSGASGSARVVQPARELRRERKTLLLIREERLRDLGGLTLEMYKRDRFNAGLVVERCGELVAIEARVHQIDALLDGTALRAGASGALCTCGAPLLLGARYCATCGRPVGGGSRQDDAAADDE
;
A
#
# COMPACT_ATOMS: atom_id res chain seq x y z
N MET A 1 32.42 -27.93 25.73
CA MET A 1 32.62 -28.21 24.29
C MET A 1 31.23 -28.35 23.68
N ALA A 2 30.59 -27.28 23.23
CA ALA A 2 30.80 -26.55 21.97
C ALA A 2 29.48 -26.66 21.18
N LEU A 3 28.53 -25.80 21.57
CA LEU A 3 27.48 -25.29 20.69
C LEU A 3 28.17 -24.52 19.56
N GLU A 4 27.76 -24.76 18.31
CA GLU A 4 27.75 -23.82 17.17
C GLU A 4 27.83 -24.63 15.88
N ARG A 5 26.73 -24.73 15.13
CA ARG A 5 26.71 -24.59 13.66
C ARG A 5 25.30 -24.20 13.18
N LEU A 6 24.91 -22.98 13.53
CA LEU A 6 24.04 -22.16 12.67
C LEU A 6 24.94 -21.46 11.65
N ARG A 7 24.64 -21.60 10.36
CA ARG A 7 24.84 -20.59 9.29
C ARG A 7 24.02 -21.10 8.10
N ALA A 8 22.85 -20.49 7.88
CA ALA A 8 22.70 -19.29 7.05
C ALA A 8 22.68 -19.70 5.57
N THR A 9 21.48 -19.91 5.03
CA THR A 9 20.89 -18.99 4.04
C THR A 9 21.76 -18.86 2.80
N GLU A 10 21.63 -19.82 1.88
CA GLU A 10 22.00 -19.57 0.49
C GLU A 10 20.99 -18.57 -0.07
N SER A 11 21.48 -17.32 -0.16
CA SER A 11 20.95 -16.20 -0.94
C SER A 11 20.39 -16.70 -2.28
N SER A 12 19.11 -16.53 -2.59
CA SER A 12 18.49 -15.24 -2.91
C SER A 12 19.44 -14.33 -3.71
N GLY A 13 19.61 -14.65 -4.99
CA GLY A 13 20.43 -13.85 -5.89
C GLY A 13 20.00 -14.06 -7.34
N ALA A 14 19.44 -13.01 -7.92
CA ALA A 14 19.18 -12.81 -9.35
C ALA A 14 17.97 -13.53 -9.98
N SER A 15 16.75 -13.17 -9.55
CA SER A 15 15.67 -12.99 -10.53
C SER A 15 15.72 -11.55 -11.04
N GLY A 16 16.67 -11.30 -11.95
CA GLY A 16 16.57 -10.17 -12.85
C GLY A 16 15.40 -10.42 -13.78
N SER A 17 14.18 -10.13 -13.31
CA SER A 17 13.01 -10.04 -14.18
C SER A 17 13.35 -8.99 -15.24
N ALA A 18 13.64 -9.46 -16.45
CA ALA A 18 13.71 -8.62 -17.62
C ALA A 18 12.49 -7.71 -17.57
N ARG A 19 12.72 -6.40 -17.42
CA ARG A 19 11.66 -5.40 -17.30
C ARG A 19 10.87 -5.50 -18.60
N VAL A 20 9.80 -6.29 -18.61
CA VAL A 20 8.83 -6.31 -19.70
C VAL A 20 8.27 -4.90 -19.68
N VAL A 21 8.71 -4.08 -20.63
CA VAL A 21 8.17 -2.74 -20.82
C VAL A 21 6.76 -2.96 -21.32
N GLN A 22 5.82 -3.01 -20.38
CA GLN A 22 4.41 -3.11 -20.73
C GLN A 22 4.06 -1.92 -21.62
N PRO A 23 3.39 -2.13 -22.76
CA PRO A 23 2.97 -1.04 -23.63
C PRO A 23 2.17 -0.01 -22.83
N ALA A 24 2.49 1.29 -22.97
CA ALA A 24 1.80 2.36 -22.23
C ALA A 24 0.27 2.35 -22.43
N ARG A 25 -0.22 1.80 -23.54
CA ARG A 25 -1.64 1.57 -23.81
C ARG A 25 -2.28 0.55 -22.86
N GLU A 26 -1.58 -0.52 -22.54
CA GLU A 26 -2.05 -1.55 -21.61
C GLU A 26 -2.09 -1.01 -20.19
N LEU A 27 -1.06 -0.29 -19.77
CA LEU A 27 -1.02 0.42 -18.50
C LEU A 27 -2.21 1.39 -18.34
N ARG A 28 -2.50 2.20 -19.38
CA ARG A 28 -3.68 3.09 -19.37
C ARG A 28 -5.01 2.35 -19.24
N ARG A 29 -5.14 1.19 -19.89
CA ARG A 29 -6.33 0.33 -19.80
C ARG A 29 -6.47 -0.25 -18.40
N GLU A 30 -5.40 -0.83 -17.87
CA GLU A 30 -5.35 -1.39 -16.52
C GLU A 30 -5.72 -0.33 -15.48
N ARG A 31 -5.12 0.87 -15.56
CA ARG A 31 -5.45 2.00 -14.69
C ARG A 31 -6.93 2.34 -14.71
N LYS A 32 -7.53 2.44 -15.90
CA LYS A 32 -8.97 2.74 -16.04
C LYS A 32 -9.82 1.67 -15.37
N THR A 33 -9.51 0.39 -15.59
CA THR A 33 -10.21 -0.73 -14.96
C THR A 33 -10.09 -0.68 -13.44
N LEU A 34 -8.89 -0.46 -12.92
CA LEU A 34 -8.65 -0.37 -11.47
C LEU A 34 -9.39 0.79 -10.81
N LEU A 35 -9.50 1.95 -11.48
CA LEU A 35 -10.27 3.08 -10.96
C LEU A 35 -11.77 2.77 -10.86
N LEU A 36 -12.32 2.03 -11.83
CA LEU A 36 -13.73 1.57 -11.77
C LEU A 36 -13.94 0.58 -10.62
N ILE A 37 -13.04 -0.41 -10.49
CA ILE A 37 -13.10 -1.38 -9.39
C ILE A 37 -12.97 -0.66 -8.03
N ARG A 38 -12.06 0.31 -7.92
CA ARG A 38 -11.89 1.10 -6.70
C ARG A 38 -13.19 1.79 -6.29
N GLU A 39 -13.88 2.42 -7.23
CA GLU A 39 -15.13 3.12 -6.96
C GLU A 39 -16.24 2.16 -6.50
N GLU A 40 -16.37 1.02 -7.16
CA GLU A 40 -17.30 -0.04 -6.78
C GLU A 40 -17.00 -0.55 -5.35
N ARG A 41 -15.74 -0.91 -5.07
CA ARG A 41 -15.33 -1.40 -3.74
C ARG A 41 -15.50 -0.38 -2.64
N LEU A 42 -15.30 0.91 -2.94
CA LEU A 42 -15.53 1.98 -1.98
C LEU A 42 -17.03 2.14 -1.66
N ARG A 43 -17.90 2.02 -2.68
CA ARG A 43 -19.36 1.99 -2.49
C ARG A 43 -19.80 0.78 -1.67
N ASP A 44 -19.26 -0.40 -1.97
CA ASP A 44 -19.55 -1.64 -1.22
C ASP A 44 -19.13 -1.54 0.25
N LEU A 45 -17.94 -0.98 0.53
CA LEU A 45 -17.44 -0.77 1.89
C LEU A 45 -18.36 0.15 2.71
N GLY A 46 -18.85 1.22 2.08
CA GLY A 46 -19.82 2.13 2.71
C GLY A 46 -21.13 1.42 3.04
N GLY A 47 -21.66 0.64 2.08
CA GLY A 47 -22.86 -0.17 2.29
C GLY A 47 -22.69 -1.21 3.39
N LEU A 48 -21.55 -1.90 3.42
CA LEU A 48 -21.20 -2.87 4.46
C LEU A 48 -21.17 -2.22 5.84
N THR A 49 -20.51 -1.07 5.96
CA THR A 49 -20.39 -0.34 7.24
C THR A 49 -21.75 0.15 7.73
N LEU A 50 -22.59 0.65 6.81
CA LEU A 50 -23.97 1.05 7.12
C LEU A 50 -24.81 -0.14 7.62
N GLU A 51 -24.70 -1.30 6.97
CA GLU A 51 -25.42 -2.51 7.39
C GLU A 51 -24.93 -3.05 8.74
N MET A 52 -23.62 -2.95 9.03
CA MET A 52 -23.07 -3.29 10.36
C MET A 52 -23.64 -2.37 11.45
N TYR A 53 -23.71 -1.07 11.18
CA TYR A 53 -24.29 -0.09 12.10
C TYR A 53 -25.78 -0.36 12.35
N LYS A 54 -26.58 -0.55 11.29
CA LYS A 54 -28.02 -0.83 11.40
C LYS A 54 -28.33 -2.08 12.22
N ARG A 55 -27.42 -3.05 12.25
CA ARG A 55 -27.58 -4.33 12.94
C ARG A 55 -26.87 -4.37 14.30
N ASP A 56 -26.23 -3.27 14.70
CA ASP A 56 -25.43 -3.15 15.92
C ASP A 56 -24.38 -4.28 16.08
N ARG A 57 -23.73 -4.64 14.96
CA ARG A 57 -22.77 -5.75 14.87
C ARG A 57 -21.55 -5.28 14.09
N PHE A 58 -20.71 -4.48 14.74
CA PHE A 58 -19.49 -3.97 14.13
C PHE A 58 -18.39 -5.04 14.12
N ASN A 59 -17.83 -5.31 12.95
CA ASN A 59 -16.68 -6.19 12.78
C ASN A 59 -15.51 -5.39 12.19
N ALA A 60 -14.67 -4.86 13.08
CA ALA A 60 -13.50 -4.09 12.70
C ALA A 60 -12.51 -4.89 11.83
N GLY A 61 -12.37 -6.20 12.06
CA GLY A 61 -11.47 -7.05 11.28
C GLY A 61 -11.85 -7.12 9.81
N LEU A 62 -13.15 -7.31 9.52
CA LEU A 62 -13.65 -7.32 8.15
C LEU A 62 -13.50 -5.95 7.47
N VAL A 63 -13.72 -4.85 8.19
CA VAL A 63 -13.50 -3.50 7.66
C VAL A 63 -12.03 -3.30 7.29
N VAL A 64 -11.10 -3.69 8.17
CA VAL A 64 -9.66 -3.60 7.92
C VAL A 64 -9.25 -4.42 6.70
N GLU A 65 -9.76 -5.64 6.56
CA GLU A 65 -9.50 -6.51 5.40
C GLU A 65 -9.94 -5.83 4.08
N ARG A 66 -11.18 -5.32 4.03
CA ARG A 66 -11.73 -4.66 2.84
C ARG A 66 -11.02 -3.35 2.51
N CYS A 67 -10.63 -2.58 3.53
CA CYS A 67 -9.76 -1.43 3.35
C CYS A 67 -8.39 -1.84 2.78
N GLY A 68 -7.83 -2.97 3.21
CA GLY A 68 -6.59 -3.51 2.67
C GLY A 68 -6.66 -3.79 1.16
N GLU A 69 -7.76 -4.38 0.69
CA GLU A 69 -8.01 -4.60 -0.75
C GLU A 69 -8.06 -3.27 -1.53
N LEU A 70 -8.76 -2.26 -1.00
CA LEU A 70 -8.82 -0.92 -1.61
C LEU A 70 -7.43 -0.26 -1.67
N VAL A 71 -6.67 -0.33 -0.57
CA VAL A 71 -5.30 0.22 -0.50
C VAL A 71 -4.39 -0.47 -1.52
N ALA A 72 -4.55 -1.77 -1.76
CA ALA A 72 -3.78 -2.49 -2.77
C ALA A 72 -4.12 -2.02 -4.21
N ILE A 73 -5.41 -1.74 -4.49
CA ILE A 73 -5.84 -1.18 -5.78
C ILE A 73 -5.24 0.21 -5.97
N GLU A 74 -5.31 1.07 -4.96
CA GLU A 74 -4.71 2.41 -4.98
C GLU A 74 -3.20 2.38 -5.20
N ALA A 75 -2.49 1.49 -4.50
CA ALA A 75 -1.06 1.25 -4.68
C ALA A 75 -0.73 0.91 -6.13
N ARG A 76 -1.52 0.03 -6.75
CA ARG A 76 -1.32 -0.36 -8.14
C ARG A 76 -1.58 0.79 -9.12
N VAL A 77 -2.63 1.58 -8.90
CA VAL A 77 -2.90 2.78 -9.69
C VAL A 77 -1.73 3.77 -9.61
N HIS A 78 -1.22 4.04 -8.41
CA HIS A 78 -0.06 4.92 -8.23
C HIS A 78 1.20 4.39 -8.91
N GLN A 79 1.43 3.08 -8.87
CA GLN A 79 2.54 2.47 -9.59
C GLN A 79 2.40 2.67 -11.11
N ILE A 80 1.20 2.50 -11.66
CA ILE A 80 0.94 2.72 -13.08
C ILE A 80 1.16 4.19 -13.46
N ASP A 81 0.68 5.13 -12.63
CA ASP A 81 0.90 6.56 -12.84
C ASP A 81 2.40 6.88 -12.87
N ALA A 82 3.18 6.36 -11.92
CA ALA A 82 4.62 6.55 -11.91
C ALA A 82 5.33 5.97 -13.15
N LEU A 83 4.84 4.84 -13.68
CA LEU A 83 5.34 4.24 -14.91
C LEU A 83 5.00 5.09 -16.15
N LEU A 84 3.78 5.62 -16.20
CA LEU A 84 3.30 6.46 -17.30
C LEU A 84 3.97 7.84 -17.32
N ASP A 85 4.23 8.43 -16.15
CA ASP A 85 4.90 9.73 -16.00
C ASP A 85 6.43 9.64 -16.17
N GLY A 86 6.97 8.42 -16.33
CA GLY A 86 8.42 8.17 -16.40
C GLY A 86 9.17 8.42 -15.09
N THR A 87 8.46 8.72 -14.00
CA THR A 87 9.05 8.96 -12.67
C THR A 87 9.52 7.67 -12.02
N ALA A 88 9.01 6.51 -12.43
CA ALA A 88 9.48 5.20 -11.99
C ALA A 88 10.97 4.95 -12.32
N LEU A 89 11.51 5.52 -13.41
CA LEU A 89 12.95 5.45 -13.71
C LEU A 89 13.77 6.39 -12.81
N ARG A 90 13.22 7.52 -12.40
CA ARG A 90 13.86 8.47 -11.46
C ARG A 90 13.82 7.96 -10.01
N ALA A 91 12.78 7.22 -9.63
CA ALA A 91 12.66 6.60 -8.31
C ALA A 91 13.79 5.60 -8.03
N GLY A 92 14.32 4.93 -9.07
CA GLY A 92 15.50 4.06 -8.96
C GLY A 92 16.79 4.75 -8.50
N ALA A 93 16.84 6.08 -8.50
CA ALA A 93 17.98 6.85 -8.03
C ALA A 93 17.83 7.43 -6.62
N SER A 94 16.62 7.55 -6.04
CA SER A 94 16.42 8.12 -4.68
C SER A 94 15.00 7.99 -4.04
N GLY A 95 14.01 7.37 -4.69
CA GLY A 95 12.62 7.40 -4.22
C GLY A 95 12.17 6.11 -3.52
N ALA A 96 12.12 6.09 -2.19
CA ALA A 96 11.46 5.01 -1.46
C ALA A 96 9.95 4.98 -1.74
N LEU A 97 9.32 3.80 -1.72
CA LEU A 97 7.86 3.67 -1.79
C LEU A 97 7.28 3.53 -0.38
N CYS A 98 6.11 4.12 -0.15
CA CYS A 98 5.34 3.84 1.05
C CYS A 98 4.78 2.41 0.99
N THR A 99 4.40 1.84 2.12
CA THR A 99 3.60 0.60 2.18
C THR A 99 2.27 0.69 1.44
N CYS A 100 1.72 1.89 1.21
CA CYS A 100 0.55 2.08 0.36
C CYS A 100 0.89 2.19 -1.14
N GLY A 101 2.15 1.99 -1.54
CA GLY A 101 2.62 2.06 -2.92
C GLY A 101 2.88 3.48 -3.48
N ALA A 102 2.51 4.53 -2.75
CA ALA A 102 2.79 5.90 -3.18
C ALA A 102 4.30 6.23 -3.10
N PRO A 103 4.84 7.01 -4.06
CA PRO A 103 6.22 7.46 -4.01
C PRO A 103 6.43 8.41 -2.82
N LEU A 104 7.47 8.16 -2.04
CA LEU A 104 7.89 9.07 -0.98
C LEU A 104 8.77 10.17 -1.56
N LEU A 105 8.46 11.41 -1.19
CA LEU A 105 9.34 12.54 -1.47
C LEU A 105 10.64 12.38 -0.69
N LEU A 106 11.75 12.86 -1.26
CA LEU A 106 13.04 12.82 -0.58
C LEU A 106 12.95 13.62 0.74
N GLY A 107 13.32 12.99 1.86
CA GLY A 107 13.20 13.60 3.20
C GLY A 107 11.80 13.63 3.79
N ALA A 108 10.79 13.00 3.16
CA ALA A 108 9.44 12.91 3.72
C ALA A 108 9.43 12.14 5.04
N ARG A 109 8.80 12.71 6.07
CA ARG A 109 8.50 12.00 7.33
C ARG A 109 7.18 11.23 7.28
N TYR A 110 6.26 11.64 6.41
CA TYR A 110 4.96 11.02 6.22
C TYR A 110 4.64 10.88 4.72
N CYS A 111 3.85 9.87 4.38
CA CYS A 111 3.34 9.70 3.02
C CYS A 111 2.29 10.78 2.69
N ALA A 112 2.48 11.50 1.58
CA ALA A 112 1.52 12.50 1.11
C ALA A 112 0.16 11.93 0.67
N THR A 113 0.09 10.61 0.43
CA THR A 113 -1.13 9.92 0.01
C THR A 113 -1.90 9.33 1.19
N CYS A 114 -1.24 8.60 2.09
CA CYS A 114 -1.92 7.85 3.16
C CYS A 114 -1.58 8.33 4.58
N GLY A 115 -0.72 9.34 4.73
CA GLY A 115 -0.33 9.91 6.02
C GLY A 115 0.58 9.03 6.89
N ARG A 116 0.90 7.79 6.49
CA ARG A 116 1.76 6.90 7.30
C ARG A 116 3.18 7.45 7.47
N PRO A 117 3.80 7.30 8.65
CA PRO A 117 5.17 7.71 8.87
C PRO A 117 6.16 6.84 8.08
N VAL A 118 7.20 7.48 7.56
CA VAL A 118 8.30 6.83 6.84
C VAL A 118 9.31 6.28 7.86
N GLY A 119 9.61 4.98 7.81
CA GLY A 119 10.57 4.34 8.72
C GLY A 119 9.95 3.62 9.94
N GLY A 120 8.63 3.39 9.95
CA GLY A 120 8.01 2.48 10.93
C GLY A 120 7.83 3.03 12.35
N GLY A 121 8.03 4.32 12.57
CA GLY A 121 7.75 4.96 13.86
C GLY A 121 6.26 5.20 14.06
N SER A 122 5.54 4.22 14.59
CA SER A 122 4.22 4.44 15.18
C SER A 122 4.37 5.36 16.40
N ARG A 123 4.07 6.65 16.26
CA ARG A 123 3.54 7.41 17.40
C ARG A 123 2.09 7.00 17.58
N GLN A 124 1.93 5.92 18.31
CA GLN A 124 0.69 5.60 18.98
C GLN A 124 0.75 6.40 20.28
N ASP A 125 0.50 7.72 20.19
CA ASP A 125 0.39 8.58 21.35
C ASP A 125 -1.12 8.67 21.67
N ASP A 126 -1.53 7.84 22.63
CA ASP A 126 -2.50 8.11 23.70
C ASP A 126 -3.67 9.06 23.39
N ALA A 127 -4.79 8.46 22.97
CA ALA A 127 -6.12 9.05 23.16
C ALA A 127 -7.01 8.01 23.85
N ALA A 128 -6.65 7.69 25.09
CA ALA A 128 -7.52 6.99 26.03
C ALA A 128 -7.55 7.78 27.34
N ALA A 129 -8.76 8.23 27.69
CA ALA A 129 -9.22 8.69 29.00
C ALA A 129 -8.64 10.00 29.57
N ASP A 130 -9.33 11.10 29.30
CA ASP A 130 -9.70 12.02 30.38
C ASP A 130 -11.15 11.66 30.79
N ASP A 131 -11.26 10.96 31.92
CA ASP A 131 -12.47 10.89 32.76
C ASP A 131 -12.52 12.20 33.56
N GLU A 132 -13.48 13.08 33.27
CA GLU A 132 -14.15 13.96 34.24
C GLU A 132 -15.48 14.51 33.69
#